data_AF-A0AA35J820-F1
#
_entry.id   AF-A0AA35J820-F1
#
_cell.length_a   1.000
_cell.length_b   1.000
_cell.length_c   1.000
_cell.angle_alpha   90.00
_cell.angle_beta   90.00
_cell.angle_gamma   90.00
#
_symmetry.space_group_name_H-M   'P 1'
#
loop_
_entity.id
_entity.type
_entity.pdbx_description
1 polymer ?
#
loop_
_entity_poly.entity_id
_entity_poly.type
_entity_poly.pdbx_seq_one_letter_code
_entity_poly.pdbx_strand_id
1 'polypeptide(L)'
;MLFYRGLKPLVNASYIIGNQARTVLPGIAVSTKRSFHSINRLHLETNIKDITNKTDEASPSVQMFGPPESSRYEDSYQKDYERIAKYSLIPLTMVPFYASFVGGVMSPLLDASLSSTLLIYLQYGFTSCIIDYIPKEKYPRWHKLALYSLYGGSTLALYGIYELETKDNGFVDLVKKLWNENDDHLYIFGRN
;
A
#
# COMPACT_ATOMS: atom_id res chain seq x y z
N MET A 1 -20.43 -41.70 41.91
CA MET A 1 -20.38 -40.26 42.25
C MET A 1 -19.96 -39.49 41.00
N LEU A 2 -20.95 -39.08 40.18
CA LEU A 2 -21.30 -37.67 39.84
C LEU A 2 -20.25 -37.01 38.92
N PHE A 3 -20.28 -37.10 37.58
CA PHE A 3 -21.26 -36.63 36.58
C PHE A 3 -21.67 -35.14 36.67
N TYR A 4 -21.06 -34.31 35.81
CA TYR A 4 -21.60 -33.09 35.19
C TYR A 4 -21.01 -33.07 33.77
N ARG A 5 -21.66 -33.28 32.61
CA ARG A 5 -23.03 -33.17 32.09
C ARG A 5 -23.63 -31.76 32.14
N GLY A 6 -23.33 -31.00 31.08
CA GLY A 6 -24.29 -30.19 30.33
C GLY A 6 -24.67 -28.82 30.90
N LEU A 7 -24.19 -27.76 30.24
CA LEU A 7 -24.94 -26.51 30.15
C LEU A 7 -24.60 -25.78 28.84
N LYS A 8 -25.45 -25.97 27.82
CA LYS A 8 -25.69 -25.00 26.77
C LYS A 8 -27.09 -24.43 27.00
N PRO A 9 -27.25 -23.10 26.98
CA PRO A 9 -28.43 -22.48 26.41
C PRO A 9 -27.97 -21.52 25.28
N LEU A 10 -28.27 -21.77 24.01
CA LEU A 10 -29.52 -21.35 23.35
C LEU A 10 -29.99 -19.96 23.80
N VAL A 11 -29.45 -18.90 23.18
CA VAL A 11 -30.25 -17.73 22.81
C VAL A 11 -29.87 -17.31 21.40
N ASN A 12 -30.59 -17.92 20.46
CA ASN A 12 -30.89 -17.35 19.15
C ASN A 12 -31.57 -15.98 19.37
N ALA A 13 -30.96 -14.91 18.90
CA ALA A 13 -31.61 -13.59 18.80
C ALA A 13 -31.46 -13.09 17.36
N SER A 14 -32.13 -13.78 16.46
CA SER A 14 -32.59 -13.18 15.21
C SER A 14 -33.65 -12.14 15.58
N TYR A 15 -33.38 -10.85 15.44
CA TYR A 15 -34.45 -9.85 15.34
C TYR A 15 -34.40 -9.20 13.95
N ILE A 16 -35.44 -9.53 13.21
CA ILE A 16 -35.78 -9.06 11.89
C ILE A 16 -36.47 -7.70 12.02
N ILE A 17 -36.02 -6.74 11.19
CA ILE A 17 -36.75 -5.59 10.64
C ILE A 17 -37.18 -4.47 11.60
N GLY A 18 -36.72 -3.26 11.26
CA GLY A 18 -37.26 -2.01 11.77
C GLY A 18 -36.67 -0.81 11.03
N ASN A 19 -37.07 -0.62 9.76
CA ASN A 19 -36.87 0.63 9.04
C ASN A 19 -37.56 1.77 9.81
N GLN A 20 -36.78 2.63 10.48
CA GLN A 20 -37.28 3.87 11.08
C GLN A 20 -36.57 5.04 10.41
N ALA A 21 -37.18 5.47 9.31
CA ALA A 21 -37.07 6.84 8.87
C ALA A 21 -37.48 7.78 10.01
N ARG A 22 -36.80 8.93 10.08
CA ARG A 22 -37.24 10.16 10.77
C ARG A 22 -37.18 10.14 12.30
N THR A 23 -36.05 10.54 12.84
CA THR A 23 -36.02 11.45 14.00
C THR A 23 -35.35 12.75 13.57
N VAL A 24 -36.20 13.76 13.40
CA VAL A 24 -35.87 15.14 13.02
C VAL A 24 -35.46 15.88 14.28
N LEU A 25 -34.20 16.28 14.38
CA LEU A 25 -33.73 17.34 15.27
C LEU A 25 -33.73 18.66 14.47
N PRO A 26 -34.42 19.72 14.93
CA PRO A 26 -34.48 20.98 14.20
C PRO A 26 -33.21 21.79 14.47
N GLY A 27 -32.64 22.38 13.42
CA GLY A 27 -31.60 23.40 13.56
C GLY A 27 -30.17 22.91 13.30
N ILE A 28 -29.89 22.53 12.05
CA ILE A 28 -28.78 22.98 11.18
C ILE A 28 -29.02 22.22 9.87
N ALA A 29 -29.77 22.84 8.95
CA ALA A 29 -30.06 22.29 7.65
C ALA A 29 -28.96 22.72 6.67
N VAL A 30 -27.90 21.91 6.53
CA VAL A 30 -27.05 21.94 5.33
C VAL A 30 -27.48 20.80 4.43
N SER A 31 -28.52 21.09 3.64
CA SER A 31 -28.89 20.29 2.48
C SER A 31 -27.83 20.49 1.40
N THR A 32 -27.11 19.43 1.05
CA THR A 32 -26.37 19.40 -0.21
C THR A 32 -26.70 18.10 -0.96
N LYS A 33 -27.99 17.94 -1.30
CA LYS A 33 -28.35 17.16 -2.48
C LYS A 33 -27.87 17.90 -3.73
N ARG A 34 -26.62 17.68 -4.15
CA ARG A 34 -26.22 17.96 -5.54
C ARG A 34 -26.54 16.74 -6.39
N SER A 35 -27.80 16.66 -6.81
CA SER A 35 -28.19 15.87 -7.97
C SER A 35 -27.61 16.57 -9.20
N PHE A 36 -26.48 16.09 -9.72
CA PHE A 36 -25.97 16.57 -11.00
C PHE A 36 -26.82 15.98 -12.12
N HIS A 37 -27.60 16.85 -12.75
CA HIS A 37 -28.35 16.58 -13.96
C HIS A 37 -27.36 16.39 -15.12
N SER A 38 -27.08 15.14 -15.51
CA SER A 38 -26.14 14.80 -16.59
C SER A 38 -26.85 14.19 -17.80
N ILE A 39 -27.81 14.89 -18.41
CA ILE A 39 -28.55 14.32 -19.56
C ILE A 39 -28.07 14.86 -20.93
N ASN A 40 -27.33 15.97 -21.00
CA ASN A 40 -26.92 16.51 -22.32
C ASN A 40 -25.51 16.11 -22.80
N ARG A 41 -24.75 15.30 -22.03
CA ARG A 41 -23.38 14.90 -22.43
C ARG A 41 -23.33 13.61 -23.26
N LEU A 42 -24.36 12.78 -23.19
CA LEU A 42 -24.38 11.49 -23.88
C LEU A 42 -24.61 11.64 -25.40
N HIS A 43 -25.45 12.59 -25.80
CA HIS A 43 -25.85 12.69 -27.21
C HIS A 43 -24.81 13.40 -28.11
N LEU A 44 -24.02 14.31 -27.52
CA LEU A 44 -22.89 14.93 -28.23
C LEU A 44 -21.72 13.96 -28.42
N GLU A 45 -21.48 13.06 -27.45
CA GLU A 45 -20.43 12.04 -27.58
C GLU A 45 -20.76 10.98 -28.63
N THR A 46 -22.03 10.57 -28.77
CA THR A 46 -22.41 9.55 -29.77
C THR A 46 -22.15 10.03 -31.19
N ASN A 47 -22.43 11.30 -31.48
CA ASN A 47 -22.28 11.85 -32.83
C ASN A 47 -20.80 12.03 -33.23
N ILE A 48 -19.94 12.43 -32.28
CA ILE A 48 -18.48 12.55 -32.51
C ILE A 48 -17.82 11.17 -32.68
N LYS A 49 -18.31 10.15 -31.97
CA LYS A 49 -17.81 8.77 -32.09
C LYS A 49 -18.12 8.17 -33.46
N ASP A 50 -19.31 8.41 -34.02
CA ASP A 50 -19.66 7.89 -35.35
C ASP A 50 -18.84 8.53 -36.49
N ILE A 51 -18.44 9.79 -36.35
CA ILE A 51 -17.61 10.49 -37.35
C ILE A 51 -16.16 10.02 -37.29
N THR A 52 -15.64 9.75 -36.08
CA THR A 52 -14.26 9.28 -35.88
C THR A 52 -14.09 7.81 -36.28
N ASN A 53 -15.07 6.95 -35.99
CA ASN A 53 -15.03 5.54 -36.34
C ASN A 53 -14.99 5.28 -37.86
N LYS A 54 -15.43 6.23 -38.69
CA LYS A 54 -15.49 6.06 -40.16
C LYS A 54 -14.18 6.43 -40.88
N THR A 55 -13.20 7.02 -40.19
CA THR A 55 -11.91 7.42 -40.80
C THR A 55 -10.74 6.51 -40.40
N ASP A 56 -10.91 5.64 -39.39
CA ASP A 56 -9.80 4.85 -38.81
C ASP A 56 -9.69 3.40 -39.32
N GLU A 57 -10.49 2.99 -40.32
CA GLU A 57 -10.37 1.65 -40.95
C GLU A 57 -9.21 1.58 -41.95
N ALA A 58 -7.97 1.85 -41.53
CA ALA A 58 -6.72 1.42 -42.19
C ALA A 58 -5.47 1.74 -41.36
N SER A 59 -5.26 1.07 -40.23
CA SER A 59 -3.92 0.94 -39.63
C SER A 59 -3.87 -0.27 -38.70
N PRO A 60 -2.83 -1.13 -38.76
CA PRO A 60 -2.69 -2.21 -37.79
C PRO A 60 -2.53 -1.56 -36.41
N SER A 61 -3.51 -1.77 -35.54
CA SER A 61 -3.55 -1.14 -34.23
C SER A 61 -2.31 -1.52 -33.42
N VAL A 62 -1.38 -0.57 -33.28
CA VAL A 62 -0.25 -0.70 -32.36
C VAL A 62 -0.85 -0.75 -30.96
N GLN A 63 -1.03 -1.95 -30.42
CA GLN A 63 -1.48 -2.14 -29.05
C GLN A 63 -0.41 -1.55 -28.13
N MET A 64 -0.72 -0.44 -27.48
CA MET A 64 0.09 0.06 -26.38
C MET A 64 -0.02 -0.94 -25.23
N PHE A 65 1.02 -1.75 -25.03
CA PHE A 65 1.11 -2.62 -23.86
C PHE A 65 1.12 -1.75 -22.59
N GLY A 66 0.15 -2.00 -21.71
CA GLY A 66 0.14 -1.39 -20.38
C GLY A 66 1.27 -1.93 -19.51
N PRO A 67 1.57 -1.27 -18.38
CA PRO A 67 2.49 -1.82 -17.39
C PRO A 67 2.01 -3.21 -16.94
N PRO A 68 2.94 -4.15 -16.67
CA PRO A 68 2.59 -5.51 -16.26
C PRO A 68 1.71 -5.47 -15.01
N GLU A 69 0.62 -6.22 -15.04
CA GLU A 69 -0.32 -6.29 -13.91
C GLU A 69 0.25 -7.20 -12.83
N SER A 70 0.37 -6.68 -11.59
CA SER A 70 0.66 -7.51 -10.43
C SER A 70 -0.53 -8.40 -10.09
N SER A 71 -0.26 -9.60 -9.58
CA SER A 71 -1.29 -10.50 -9.06
C SER A 71 -2.09 -9.78 -7.96
N ARG A 72 -3.41 -9.76 -8.10
CA ARG A 72 -4.32 -9.02 -7.22
C ARG A 72 -4.94 -9.95 -6.19
N TYR A 73 -5.14 -9.46 -4.97
CA TYR A 73 -6.24 -9.98 -4.16
C TYR A 73 -7.55 -9.59 -4.87
N GLU A 74 -8.33 -10.58 -5.29
CA GLU A 74 -9.51 -10.39 -6.16
C GLU A 74 -10.54 -9.39 -5.61
N ASP A 75 -10.53 -9.11 -4.31
CA ASP A 75 -11.53 -8.29 -3.62
C ASP A 75 -10.93 -7.09 -2.84
N SER A 76 -9.68 -6.68 -3.11
CA SER A 76 -9.02 -5.60 -2.36
C SER A 76 -8.51 -4.47 -3.24
N TYR A 77 -8.61 -3.22 -2.74
CA TYR A 77 -8.04 -2.01 -3.33
C TYR A 77 -6.49 -1.95 -3.27
N GLN A 78 -5.83 -3.09 -3.13
CA GLN A 78 -4.38 -3.19 -2.94
C GLN A 78 -3.57 -2.54 -4.08
N LYS A 79 -4.04 -2.66 -5.32
CA LYS A 79 -3.39 -2.03 -6.48
C LYS A 79 -3.32 -0.51 -6.37
N ASP A 80 -4.35 0.12 -5.82
CA ASP A 80 -4.40 1.58 -5.68
C ASP A 80 -3.53 2.04 -4.50
N TYR A 81 -3.51 1.30 -3.40
CA TYR A 81 -2.57 1.55 -2.30
C TYR A 81 -1.11 1.39 -2.73
N GLU A 82 -0.80 0.37 -3.52
CA GLU A 82 0.53 0.20 -4.11
C GLU A 82 0.94 1.39 -4.96
N ARG A 83 0.03 1.92 -5.78
CA ARG A 83 0.30 3.11 -6.62
C ARG A 83 0.56 4.34 -5.78
N ILE A 84 -0.24 4.58 -4.74
CA ILE A 84 -0.08 5.71 -3.82
C ILE A 84 1.28 5.61 -3.09
N ALA A 85 1.63 4.41 -2.59
CA ALA A 85 2.92 4.17 -1.96
C ALA A 85 4.08 4.40 -2.95
N LYS A 86 3.99 3.89 -4.18
CA LYS A 86 5.01 4.12 -5.24
C LYS A 86 5.20 5.60 -5.54
N TYR A 87 4.12 6.34 -5.76
CA TYR A 87 4.19 7.76 -6.14
C TYR A 87 4.66 8.67 -5.00
N SER A 88 4.37 8.33 -3.75
CA SER A 88 4.89 9.06 -2.59
C SER A 88 6.36 8.71 -2.31
N LEU A 89 6.78 7.47 -2.55
CA LEU A 89 8.14 7.03 -2.30
C LEU A 89 9.16 7.69 -3.24
N ILE A 90 8.82 7.88 -4.51
CA ILE A 90 9.72 8.51 -5.52
C ILE A 90 10.28 9.86 -5.05
N PRO A 91 9.47 10.88 -4.73
CA PRO A 91 10.00 12.16 -4.25
C PRO A 91 10.65 12.04 -2.87
N LEU A 92 10.16 11.15 -2.02
CA LEU A 92 10.70 10.96 -0.67
C LEU A 92 12.14 10.44 -0.70
N THR A 93 12.46 9.54 -1.63
CA THR A 93 13.84 9.04 -1.82
C THR A 93 14.80 10.11 -2.35
N MET A 94 14.32 11.14 -3.05
CA MET A 94 15.19 12.23 -3.50
C MET A 94 15.70 13.11 -2.36
N VAL A 95 14.96 13.20 -1.24
CA VAL A 95 15.33 13.99 -0.07
C VAL A 95 16.68 13.57 0.53
N PRO A 96 16.94 12.29 0.89
CA PRO A 96 18.24 11.87 1.41
C PRO A 96 19.38 12.04 0.40
N PHE A 97 19.14 11.82 -0.90
CA PHE A 97 20.17 12.02 -1.91
C PHE A 97 20.60 13.49 -1.99
N TYR A 98 19.63 14.41 -2.02
CA TYR A 98 19.93 15.85 -2.01
C TYR A 98 20.62 16.28 -0.71
N ALA A 99 20.12 15.83 0.44
CA ALA A 99 20.72 16.13 1.75
C ALA A 99 22.17 15.61 1.83
N SER A 100 22.44 14.41 1.32
CA SER A 100 23.79 13.85 1.29
C SER A 100 24.72 14.61 0.35
N PHE A 101 24.23 15.07 -0.82
CA PHE A 101 25.03 15.85 -1.76
C PHE A 101 25.45 17.22 -1.22
N VAL A 102 24.57 17.88 -0.46
CA VAL A 102 24.83 19.19 0.15
C VAL A 102 25.65 19.07 1.46
N GLY A 103 25.80 17.85 2.01
CA GLY A 103 26.46 17.63 3.30
C GLY A 103 25.58 18.01 4.51
N GLY A 104 24.25 17.98 4.34
CA GLY A 104 23.30 18.32 5.39
C GLY A 104 22.99 17.17 6.34
N VAL A 105 22.63 17.52 7.57
CA VAL A 105 22.11 16.59 8.59
C VAL A 105 20.61 16.37 8.33
N MET A 106 20.18 15.11 8.29
CA MET A 106 18.78 14.73 8.07
C MET A 106 17.98 14.89 9.37
N SER A 107 16.73 15.34 9.26
CA SER A 107 15.80 15.30 10.40
C SER A 107 15.33 13.86 10.67
N PRO A 108 15.38 13.36 11.92
CA PRO A 108 14.94 11.99 12.26
C PRO A 108 13.50 11.69 11.83
N LEU A 109 12.61 12.69 11.89
CA LEU A 109 11.21 12.50 11.51
C LEU A 109 11.04 12.23 10.01
N LEU A 110 11.89 12.83 9.17
CA LEU A 110 11.90 12.58 7.73
C LEU A 110 12.45 11.19 7.42
N ASP A 111 13.50 10.77 8.13
CA ASP A 111 14.10 9.45 7.96
C ASP A 111 13.14 8.33 8.39
N ALA A 112 12.46 8.50 9.53
CA ALA A 112 11.38 7.63 9.98
C ALA A 112 10.22 7.53 8.98
N SER A 113 9.82 8.66 8.38
CA SER A 113 8.75 8.67 7.37
C SER A 113 9.15 7.96 6.08
N LEU A 114 10.43 8.10 5.68
CA LEU A 114 11.00 7.45 4.50
C LEU A 114 11.06 5.94 4.68
N SER A 115 11.66 5.48 5.78
CA SER A 115 11.79 4.07 6.10
C SER A 115 10.42 3.39 6.30
N SER A 116 9.46 4.06 6.95
CA SER A 116 8.10 3.54 7.13
C SER A 116 7.31 3.43 5.82
N THR A 117 7.38 4.44 4.95
CA THR A 117 6.74 4.41 3.62
C THR A 117 7.35 3.31 2.74
N LEU A 118 8.68 3.15 2.80
CA LEU A 118 9.41 2.09 2.13
C LEU A 118 8.98 0.70 2.62
N LEU A 119 8.80 0.54 3.93
CA LEU A 119 8.33 -0.71 4.52
C LEU A 119 6.92 -1.09 4.04
N ILE A 120 6.00 -0.12 3.99
CA ILE A 120 4.64 -0.32 3.46
C ILE A 120 4.69 -0.75 1.99
N TYR A 121 5.53 -0.10 1.19
CA TYR A 121 5.72 -0.45 -0.21
C TYR A 121 6.22 -1.88 -0.39
N LEU A 122 7.22 -2.31 0.40
CA LEU A 122 7.75 -3.67 0.39
C LEU A 122 6.70 -4.70 0.83
N GLN A 123 5.91 -4.40 1.86
CA GLN A 123 4.85 -5.28 2.35
C GLN A 123 3.85 -5.64 1.24
N TYR A 124 3.40 -4.65 0.46
CA TYR A 124 2.49 -4.90 -0.66
C TYR A 124 3.18 -5.67 -1.80
N GLY A 125 4.41 -5.32 -2.14
CA GLY A 125 5.19 -6.01 -3.17
C GLY A 125 5.41 -7.50 -2.85
N PHE A 126 5.78 -7.81 -1.61
CA PHE A 126 5.92 -9.20 -1.15
C PHE A 126 4.60 -9.93 -1.05
N THR A 127 3.53 -9.26 -0.68
CA THR A 127 2.19 -9.86 -0.69
C THR A 127 1.81 -10.31 -2.11
N SER A 128 2.02 -9.45 -3.11
CA SER A 128 1.78 -9.76 -4.53
C SER A 128 2.69 -10.90 -5.02
N CYS A 129 3.97 -10.90 -4.63
CA CYS A 129 4.91 -12.00 -4.92
C CYS A 129 4.43 -13.35 -4.33
N ILE A 130 3.97 -13.36 -3.07
CA ILE A 130 3.48 -14.58 -2.40
C ILE A 130 2.23 -15.13 -3.11
N ILE A 131 1.31 -14.26 -3.56
CA ILE A 131 0.08 -14.70 -4.24
C ILE A 131 0.40 -15.34 -5.59
N ASP A 132 1.37 -14.79 -6.32
CA ASP A 132 1.72 -15.28 -7.65
C ASP A 132 2.44 -16.64 -7.60
N TYR A 133 3.39 -16.79 -6.67
CA TYR A 133 4.20 -18.01 -6.58
C TYR A 133 3.62 -19.09 -5.68
N ILE A 134 2.82 -18.74 -4.66
CA ILE A 134 2.27 -19.69 -3.68
C ILE A 134 0.74 -19.70 -3.78
N PRO A 135 0.17 -20.48 -4.73
CA PRO A 135 -1.26 -20.52 -4.94
C PRO A 135 -1.98 -21.14 -3.73
N LYS A 136 -3.04 -20.47 -3.29
CA LYS A 136 -3.85 -20.86 -2.13
C LYS A 136 -4.53 -22.23 -2.30
N GLU A 137 -4.86 -22.59 -3.54
CA GLU A 137 -5.58 -23.82 -3.88
C GLU A 137 -4.73 -25.07 -3.65
N LYS A 138 -3.43 -25.01 -4.00
CA LYS A 138 -2.52 -26.16 -3.92
C LYS A 138 -1.82 -26.25 -2.56
N TYR A 139 -1.40 -25.12 -1.99
CA TYR A 139 -0.59 -25.08 -0.78
C TYR A 139 -1.13 -24.12 0.30
N PRO A 140 -2.31 -24.38 0.88
CA PRO A 140 -2.95 -23.46 1.81
C PRO A 140 -2.19 -23.28 3.14
N ARG A 141 -1.44 -24.30 3.58
CA ARG A 141 -0.65 -24.25 4.83
C ARG A 141 0.55 -23.32 4.69
N TRP A 142 1.34 -23.49 3.63
CA TRP A 142 2.53 -22.69 3.35
C TRP A 142 2.17 -21.26 2.96
N HIS A 143 1.08 -21.06 2.21
CA HIS A 143 0.57 -19.73 1.89
C HIS A 143 0.27 -18.91 3.15
N LYS A 144 -0.44 -19.51 4.12
CA LYS A 144 -0.74 -18.84 5.40
C LYS A 144 0.53 -18.58 6.21
N LEU A 145 1.45 -19.54 6.29
CA LEU A 145 2.72 -19.37 7.00
C LEU A 145 3.54 -18.22 6.41
N ALA A 146 3.65 -18.15 5.07
CA ALA A 146 4.37 -17.08 4.38
C ALA A 146 3.74 -15.70 4.67
N LEU A 147 2.41 -15.59 4.64
CA LEU A 147 1.72 -14.35 5.01
C LEU A 147 1.95 -13.95 6.47
N TYR A 148 1.85 -14.89 7.42
CA TYR A 148 2.12 -14.59 8.83
C TYR A 148 3.57 -14.21 9.08
N SER A 149 4.52 -14.89 8.42
CA SER A 149 5.94 -14.53 8.48
C SER A 149 6.19 -13.15 7.90
N LEU A 150 5.49 -12.78 6.83
CA LEU A 150 5.60 -11.47 6.22
C LEU A 150 5.07 -10.38 7.17
N TYR A 151 3.90 -10.57 7.79
CA TYR A 151 3.39 -9.63 8.79
C TYR A 151 4.29 -9.57 10.05
N GLY A 152 4.82 -10.71 10.49
CA GLY A 152 5.78 -10.77 11.60
C GLY A 152 7.09 -10.03 11.28
N GLY A 153 7.64 -10.23 10.09
CA GLY A 153 8.83 -9.52 9.61
C GLY A 153 8.60 -8.01 9.52
N SER A 154 7.45 -7.58 8.99
CA SER A 154 7.14 -6.16 8.86
C SER A 154 6.90 -5.46 10.20
N THR A 155 6.28 -6.14 11.17
CA THR A 155 6.14 -5.58 12.53
C THR A 155 7.49 -5.48 13.24
N LEU A 156 8.37 -6.48 13.08
CA LEU A 156 9.74 -6.43 13.59
C LEU A 156 10.56 -5.33 12.91
N ALA A 157 10.47 -5.19 11.59
CA ALA A 157 11.15 -4.13 10.85
C ALA A 157 10.67 -2.74 11.28
N LEU A 158 9.37 -2.56 11.51
CA LEU A 158 8.82 -1.30 12.03
C LEU A 158 9.38 -0.98 13.43
N TYR A 159 9.50 -2.00 14.29
CA TYR A 159 10.15 -1.83 15.59
C TYR A 159 11.64 -1.48 15.46
N GLY A 160 12.36 -2.11 14.52
CA GLY A 160 13.75 -1.78 14.22
C GLY A 160 13.94 -0.34 13.75
N ILE A 161 13.03 0.17 12.91
CA ILE A 161 13.02 1.59 12.52
C ILE A 161 12.86 2.48 13.75
N TYR A 162 11.91 2.17 14.62
CA TYR A 162 11.71 2.95 15.85
C TYR A 162 12.96 2.97 16.75
N GLU A 163 13.65 1.83 16.88
CA GLU A 163 14.86 1.73 17.67
C GLU A 163 16.03 2.53 17.06
N LEU A 164 16.22 2.45 15.73
CA LEU A 164 17.25 3.20 15.01
C LEU A 164 17.06 4.72 15.11
N GLU A 165 15.82 5.19 15.07
CA GLU A 165 15.53 6.63 15.18
C GLU A 165 15.61 7.16 16.62
N THR A 166 15.40 6.29 17.63
CA THR A 166 15.40 6.71 19.04
C THR A 166 16.77 6.56 19.69
N LYS A 167 17.52 5.51 19.37
CA LYS A 167 18.80 5.18 19.99
C LYS A 167 20.01 5.54 19.12
N ASP A 168 19.85 5.51 17.80
CA ASP A 168 20.92 5.77 16.84
C ASP A 168 20.64 7.07 16.05
N ASN A 169 21.42 7.31 14.99
CA ASN A 169 21.37 8.50 14.14
C ASN A 169 20.39 8.37 12.93
N GLY A 170 19.51 7.37 12.95
CA GLY A 170 18.52 7.12 11.88
C GLY A 170 18.95 6.11 10.81
N PHE A 171 17.99 5.71 9.99
CA PHE A 171 18.16 4.70 8.94
C PHE A 171 19.11 5.13 7.82
N VAL A 172 19.05 6.38 7.36
CA VAL A 172 19.92 6.88 6.28
C VAL A 172 21.38 6.98 6.75
N ASP A 173 21.63 7.30 8.02
CA ASP A 173 22.99 7.31 8.57
C ASP A 173 23.59 5.89 8.63
N LEU A 174 22.77 4.90 8.99
CA LEU A 174 23.17 3.48 8.92
C LEU A 174 23.59 3.10 7.49
N VAL A 175 22.80 3.48 6.48
CA VAL A 175 23.11 3.21 5.06
C VAL A 175 24.40 3.93 4.64
N LYS A 176 24.62 5.18 5.08
CA LYS A 176 25.86 5.91 4.79
C LYS A 176 27.09 5.26 5.41
N LYS A 177 26.99 4.81 6.66
CA LYS A 177 28.06 4.06 7.36
C LYS A 177 28.36 2.72 6.70
N LEU A 178 27.34 2.04 6.20
CA LEU A 178 27.52 0.77 5.49
C LEU A 178 28.23 0.95 4.14
N TRP A 179 28.04 2.09 3.48
CA TRP A 179 28.68 2.40 2.20
C TRP A 179 30.11 2.93 2.35
N ASN A 180 30.40 3.65 3.44
CA ASN A 180 31.73 4.15 3.75
C ASN A 180 32.45 3.16 4.67
N GLU A 181 33.11 2.18 4.06
CA GLU A 181 33.95 1.23 4.78
C GLU A 181 35.16 1.99 5.36
N ASN A 182 35.28 2.04 6.69
CA ASN A 182 36.47 2.59 7.37
C ASN A 182 37.65 1.63 7.13
N ASP A 183 38.36 1.84 6.03
CA ASP A 183 39.59 1.14 5.65
C ASP A 183 40.79 1.48 6.58
N ASP A 184 40.56 2.18 7.69
CA ASP A 184 41.58 2.60 8.65
C ASP A 184 42.39 1.44 9.27
N HIS A 185 41.90 0.20 9.14
CA HIS A 185 42.52 -1.01 9.66
C HIS A 185 43.18 -1.90 8.57
N LEU A 186 43.12 -1.50 7.30
CA LEU A 186 43.84 -2.14 6.19
C LEU A 186 45.14 -1.37 5.91
N TYR A 187 46.16 -1.60 6.75
CA TYR A 187 47.51 -1.02 6.59
C TYR A 187 48.18 -1.33 5.23
N ILE A 188 47.58 -2.21 4.42
CA ILE A 188 48.07 -2.65 3.11
C ILE A 188 47.71 -1.69 1.97
N PHE A 189 46.73 -0.81 2.15
CA PHE A 189 46.36 0.20 1.15
C PHE A 189 46.63 1.62 1.66
N GLY A 190 47.83 1.83 2.21
CA GLY A 190 48.30 3.16 2.60
C GLY A 190 48.35 4.10 1.40
N ARG A 191 47.37 5.00 1.31
CA ARG A 191 47.43 6.18 0.45
C ARG A 191 47.73 7.39 1.35
N ASN A 192 48.98 7.86 1.29
CA ASN A 192 49.39 9.16 1.82
C ASN A 192 48.57 10.29 1.19
#